data_AF-A0A2A4ZX03-F1
#
_entry.id   AF-A0A2A4ZX03-F1
#
_cell.length_a   1.000
_cell.length_b   1.000
_cell.length_c   1.000
_cell.angle_alpha   90.00
_cell.angle_beta   90.00
_cell.angle_gamma   90.00
#
_symmetry.space_group_name_H-M   'P 1'
#
loop_
_entity.id
_entity.type
_entity.pdbx_description
1 polymer ?
#
loop_
_entity_poly.entity_id
_entity_poly.type
_entity_poly.pdbx_seq_one_letter_code
_entity_poly.pdbx_strand_id
1 'polypeptide(L)' 'KKLLKLIQFRNKHPAFDGRFTVLGSGEESVCMEWAQKGAFCRLNVNLQTHTRNVTYSDDNGSVNSFYI' A
#
# COMPACT_ATOMS: atom_id res chain seq x y z
N LYS A 1 5.05 8.03 -16.30
CA LYS A 1 4.62 6.60 -16.37
C LYS A 1 4.36 5.94 -15.00
N LYS A 2 5.09 6.26 -13.92
CA LYS A 2 4.89 5.65 -12.59
C LYS A 2 3.51 5.92 -11.96
N LEU A 3 2.99 7.15 -12.04
CA LEU A 3 1.67 7.52 -11.52
C LEU A 3 0.51 6.71 -12.15
N LEU A 4 0.56 6.46 -13.47
CA LEU A 4 -0.48 5.66 -14.16
C LEU A 4 -0.51 4.21 -13.67
N LYS A 5 0.65 3.60 -13.39
CA LYS A 5 0.73 2.25 -12.82
C LYS A 5 0.12 2.20 -11.42
N LEU A 6 0.36 3.24 -10.61
CA LEU A 6 -0.23 3.34 -9.27
C LEU A 6 -1.75 3.49 -9.32
N ILE A 7 -2.28 4.29 -10.23
CA ILE A 7 -3.73 4.44 -10.43
C ILE A 7 -4.35 3.09 -10.86
N GLN A 8 -3.74 2.40 -11.82
CA GLN A 8 -4.22 1.09 -12.26
C GLN A 8 -4.18 0.05 -11.13
N PHE A 9 -3.12 0.06 -10.32
CA PHE A 9 -3.01 -0.79 -9.13
C PHE A 9 -4.13 -0.49 -8.13
N ARG A 10 -4.35 0.79 -7.80
CA ARG A 10 -5.41 1.22 -6.87
C ARG A 10 -6.82 0.84 -7.33
N ASN A 11 -7.06 0.83 -8.64
CA ASN A 11 -8.37 0.50 -9.20
C ASN A 11 -8.65 -1.01 -9.29
N LYS A 12 -7.60 -1.85 -9.28
CA LYS A 12 -7.73 -3.31 -9.48
C LYS A 12 -7.56 -4.11 -8.21
N HIS A 13 -6.78 -3.62 -7.26
CA HIS A 13 -6.38 -4.43 -6.11
C HIS A 13 -7.53 -4.56 -5.09
N PRO A 14 -7.94 -5.79 -4.74
CA PRO A 14 -9.16 -6.04 -3.96
C PRO A 14 -9.09 -5.44 -2.55
N ALA A 15 -7.91 -5.39 -1.92
CA ALA A 15 -7.78 -4.82 -0.57
C ALA A 15 -8.40 -3.43 -0.39
N PHE A 16 -8.46 -2.62 -1.46
CA PHE A 16 -9.00 -1.26 -1.41
C PHE A 16 -10.52 -1.15 -1.28
N ASP A 17 -11.27 -2.23 -1.51
CA ASP A 17 -12.72 -2.31 -1.24
C ASP A 17 -12.98 -2.82 0.20
N GLY A 18 -11.92 -2.98 1.00
CA GLY A 18 -11.96 -3.45 2.37
C GLY A 18 -11.82 -2.37 3.43
N ARG A 19 -11.31 -2.79 4.59
CA ARG A 19 -11.08 -1.91 5.74
C ARG A 19 -9.79 -1.13 5.55
N PHE A 20 -9.88 0.18 5.70
CA PHE A 20 -8.74 1.08 5.84
C PHE A 20 -8.37 1.25 7.31
N THR A 21 -7.08 1.19 7.61
CA THR A 21 -6.52 1.40 8.96
C THR A 21 -5.22 2.20 8.87
N VAL A 22 -5.03 3.13 9.81
CA VAL A 22 -3.73 3.77 10.03
C VAL A 22 -3.03 2.99 11.13
N LEU A 23 -1.97 2.24 10.78
CA LEU A 23 -1.27 1.36 11.72
C LEU A 23 -0.34 2.15 12.65
N GLY A 24 0.14 3.29 12.20
CA GLY A 24 0.98 4.18 12.98
C GLY A 24 1.51 5.32 12.12
N SER A 25 1.49 6.52 12.69
CA SER A 25 2.16 7.68 12.14
C SER A 25 3.13 8.19 13.20
N GLY A 26 4.42 7.90 13.03
CA GLY A 26 5.46 8.61 13.81
C GLY A 26 5.59 10.05 13.30
N GLU A 27 6.41 10.86 13.95
CA GLU A 27 6.65 12.25 13.51
C GLU A 27 7.10 12.34 12.04
N GLU A 28 7.85 11.34 11.58
CA GLU A 28 8.45 11.33 10.24
C GLU A 28 7.99 10.13 9.38
N SER A 29 6.96 9.40 9.80
CA SER A 29 6.46 8.27 9.02
C SER A 29 4.96 8.13 9.06
N VAL A 30 4.40 7.61 7.98
CA VAL A 30 2.97 7.27 7.89
C VAL A 30 2.84 5.86 7.36
N CYS A 31 2.19 5.00 8.14
CA CYS A 31 1.85 3.63 7.75
C CYS A 31 0.34 3.47 7.64
N MET A 32 -0.12 3.18 6.43
CA MET A 32 -1.52 2.96 6.08
C MET A 32 -1.70 1.54 5.55
N GLU A 33 -2.82 0.91 5.89
CA GLU A 33 -3.18 -0.42 5.41
C GLU A 33 -4.62 -0.47 4.93
N TRP A 34 -4.82 -1.18 3.83
CA TRP A 34 -6.11 -1.63 3.33
C TRP A 34 -6.11 -3.16 3.38
N ALA A 35 -7.18 -3.77 3.86
CA ALA A 35 -7.32 -5.21 3.92
C ALA A 35 -8.75 -5.69 3.64
N GLN A 36 -8.88 -6.74 2.84
CA GLN A 36 -10.15 -7.39 2.53
C GLN A 36 -9.96 -8.89 2.29
N LYS A 37 -10.65 -9.74 3.06
CA LYS A 37 -10.81 -11.19 2.80
C LYS A 37 -9.49 -11.90 2.39
N GLY A 38 -8.39 -11.64 3.10
CA GLY A 38 -7.08 -12.26 2.83
C GLY A 38 -6.16 -11.48 1.90
N ALA A 39 -6.69 -10.49 1.16
CA ALA A 39 -5.86 -9.53 0.43
C ALA A 39 -5.52 -8.32 1.30
N PHE A 40 -4.29 -7.81 1.18
CA PHE A 40 -3.87 -6.58 1.85
C PHE A 40 -3.00 -5.70 0.94
N CYS A 41 -3.00 -4.40 1.22
CA CYS A 41 -2.08 -3.43 0.66
C CYS A 41 -1.66 -2.47 1.78
N ARG A 42 -0.37 -2.28 1.95
CA ARG A 42 0.23 -1.41 2.96
C ARG A 42 1.12 -0.37 2.30
N LEU A 43 0.88 0.89 2.61
CA LEU A 43 1.70 2.02 2.19
C LEU A 43 2.50 2.53 3.38
N ASN A 44 3.82 2.50 3.24
CA ASN A 44 4.76 3.10 4.17
C ASN A 44 5.36 4.34 3.52
N VAL A 45 5.21 5.48 4.18
CA VAL A 45 5.80 6.75 3.77
C VAL A 45 6.81 7.16 4.83
N ASN A 46 8.05 7.37 4.41
CA ASN A 46 9.05 8.05 5.22
C ASN A 46 9.09 9.52 4.74
N LEU A 47 8.69 10.43 5.62
CA LEU A 47 8.56 11.86 5.31
C LEU A 47 9.92 12.55 5.25
N GLN A 48 10.92 12.07 5.98
CA GLN A 48 12.27 12.63 5.99
C GLN A 48 13.00 12.39 4.65
N THR A 49 12.90 11.17 4.10
CA THR A 49 13.53 10.78 2.84
C THR A 49 12.62 10.93 1.63
N HIS A 50 11.35 11.28 1.85
CA HIS A 50 10.28 11.29 0.85
C HIS A 50 10.07 9.93 0.15
N THR A 51 10.55 8.84 0.77
CA THR A 51 10.46 7.49 0.23
C THR A 51 9.09 6.88 0.51
N ARG A 52 8.52 6.23 -0.50
CA ARG A 52 7.20 5.61 -0.42
C ARG A 52 7.32 4.17 -0.89
N ASN A 53 7.00 3.23 -0.03
CA ASN A 53 7.00 1.81 -0.34
C ASN A 53 5.58 1.24 -0.20
N VAL A 54 5.13 0.54 -1.23
CA VAL A 54 3.87 -0.21 -1.22
C VAL A 54 4.20 -1.69 -1.10
N THR A 55 3.63 -2.35 -0.10
CA THR A 55 3.70 -3.81 0.10
C THR A 55 2.29 -4.37 -0.02
N TYR A 56 2.09 -5.43 -0.81
CA TYR A 56 0.74 -5.96 -1.06
C TYR A 56 0.76 -7.46 -1.33
N SER A 57 -0.38 -8.12 -1.14
CA SER A 57 -0.59 -9.51 -1.54
C SER A 57 -1.06 -9.59 -3.00
N ASP A 58 -0.45 -10.43 -3.82
CA ASP A 58 -0.99 -10.75 -5.15
C ASP A 58 -2.11 -11.79 -5.11
N ASP A 59 -2.67 -12.12 -6.28
CA ASP A 59 -3.77 -13.07 -6.44
C ASP A 59 -3.40 -14.51 -6.00
N ASN A 60 -2.10 -14.82 -5.92
CA ASN A 60 -1.58 -16.11 -5.44
C ASN A 60 -1.30 -16.08 -3.93
N GLY A 61 -1.58 -14.97 -3.25
CA GLY A 61 -1.27 -14.76 -1.84
C GLY A 61 0.21 -14.47 -1.57
N SER A 62 1.03 -14.27 -2.60
CA SER A 62 2.44 -13.90 -2.44
C SER A 62 2.56 -12.41 -2.12
N VAL A 63 3.54 -12.07 -1.27
CA VAL A 63 3.77 -10.68 -0.87
C VAL A 63 4.78 -10.03 -1.80
N ASN A 64 4.37 -8.92 -2.41
CA ASN A 64 5.19 -8.12 -3.32
C ASN A 64 5.40 -6.71 -2.76
N SER A 65 6.45 -6.02 -3.21
CA SER A 65 6.69 -4.63 -2.84
C SER A 65 7.33 -3.80 -3.94
N PHE A 66 7.00 -2.52 -4.01
CA PHE A 66 7.66 -1.57 -4.89
C PHE A 66 7.74 -0.15 -4.30
N TYR A 67 8.75 0.59 -4.74
CA TYR A 67 8.92 2.00 -4.42
C TYR A 67 8.25 2.90 -5.47
N ILE A 68 7.59 3.96 -5.00
CA ILE A 68 6.97 4.99 -5.85
C ILE A 68 7.98 6.11 -6.13
#